data_AF-A0A7S1XZ96-F1
#
_entry.id   AF-A0A7S1XZ96-F1
#
_cell.length_a   1.000
_cell.length_b   1.000
_cell.length_c   1.000
_cell.angle_alpha   90.00
_cell.angle_beta   90.00
_cell.angle_gamma   90.00
#
_symmetry.space_group_name_H-M   'P 1'
#
loop_
_entity.id
_entity.type
_entity.pdbx_description
1 polymer ?
#
loop_
_entity_poly.entity_id
_entity_poly.type
_entity_poly.pdbx_seq_one_letter_code
_entity_poly.pdbx_strand_id
1 'polypeptide(L)'
;MHSLMEEYGLGTVQRYMDHIQGNAERSVRRMLHDFSLKRGMEPTDSVSAADYMDDGTRIALTVTIRRGNGPLETSAIFDFSDTDPEVIGNTNAPPAVAASAVIYCLRCLLPASDLPLNQGCLAPVEIITRPGTLLDPSAHAAVVGGNVLTSQRVTDVVLRTFRACAASNGCMGNLAFGDATLGYYETIAGGAGAGPGWNGASGVHTHMTNTRITDPEILETYFPVVLRAFGLRLGSGGQGKPNPNTQTRTRTRTRTRTRTRTRT
;
A
#
# COMPACT_ATOMS: atom_id res chain seq x y z
N MET A 1 4.49 23.06 -18.02
CA MET A 1 4.42 24.07 -16.94
C MET A 1 4.58 25.48 -17.46
N HIS A 2 5.63 25.83 -18.21
CA HIS A 2 5.81 27.20 -18.73
C HIS A 2 4.66 27.64 -19.65
N SER A 3 4.20 26.76 -20.56
CA SER A 3 3.06 27.07 -21.44
C SER A 3 1.75 27.34 -20.67
N LEU A 4 1.50 26.65 -19.55
CA LEU A 4 0.33 26.93 -18.69
C LEU A 4 0.45 28.29 -17.99
N MET A 5 1.67 28.68 -17.60
CA MET A 5 1.93 29.98 -16.98
C MET A 5 1.83 31.13 -18.00
N GLU A 6 2.23 30.90 -19.24
CA GLU A 6 2.09 31.85 -20.35
C GLU A 6 0.62 32.07 -20.71
N GLU A 7 -0.19 31.01 -20.74
CA GLU A 7 -1.60 31.08 -21.12
C GLU A 7 -2.49 31.63 -19.99
N TYR A 8 -2.30 31.18 -18.74
CA TYR A 8 -3.21 31.49 -17.63
C TYR A 8 -2.61 32.44 -16.57
N GLY A 9 -1.32 32.73 -16.64
CA GLY A 9 -0.58 33.50 -15.65
C GLY A 9 -0.16 32.69 -14.42
N LEU A 10 1.03 32.98 -13.91
CA LEU A 10 1.61 32.31 -12.72
C LEU A 10 0.67 32.31 -11.51
N GLY A 11 0.06 33.46 -11.20
CA GLY A 11 -0.83 33.59 -10.04
C GLY A 11 -2.11 32.74 -10.13
N THR A 12 -2.59 32.47 -11.34
CA THR A 12 -3.73 31.55 -11.54
C THR A 12 -3.28 30.11 -11.33
N VAL A 13 -2.15 29.72 -11.93
CA VAL A 13 -1.59 28.36 -11.78
C VAL A 13 -1.34 28.03 -10.30
N GLN A 14 -0.71 28.93 -9.55
CA GLN A 14 -0.46 28.74 -8.11
C GLN A 14 -1.76 28.61 -7.31
N ARG A 15 -2.76 29.48 -7.54
CA ARG A 15 -4.06 29.37 -6.86
C ARG A 15 -4.75 28.03 -7.13
N TYR A 16 -4.68 27.50 -8.35
CA TYR A 16 -5.23 26.17 -8.65
C TYR A 16 -4.44 25.04 -8.00
N MET A 17 -3.11 25.15 -7.88
CA MET A 17 -2.30 24.19 -7.11
C MET A 17 -2.74 24.15 -5.64
N ASP A 18 -2.96 25.30 -5.02
CA ASP A 18 -3.45 25.39 -3.64
C ASP A 18 -4.87 24.85 -3.52
N HIS A 19 -5.73 25.12 -4.49
CA HIS A 19 -7.10 24.60 -4.49
C HIS A 19 -7.15 23.08 -4.59
N ILE A 20 -6.28 22.48 -5.41
CA ILE A 20 -6.15 21.02 -5.57
C ILE A 20 -5.69 20.38 -4.26
N GLN A 21 -4.73 21.00 -3.56
CA GLN A 21 -4.26 20.51 -2.25
C GLN A 21 -5.34 20.68 -1.18
N GLY A 22 -5.99 21.84 -1.10
CA GLY A 22 -7.07 22.08 -0.15
C GLY A 22 -8.28 21.18 -0.37
N ASN A 23 -8.59 20.81 -1.63
CA ASN A 23 -9.62 19.82 -1.90
C ASN A 23 -9.25 18.44 -1.35
N ALA A 24 -7.98 18.07 -1.45
CA ALA A 24 -7.49 16.81 -0.92
C ALA A 24 -7.59 16.75 0.61
N GLU A 25 -7.19 17.82 1.28
CA GLU A 25 -7.34 17.95 2.73
C GLU A 25 -8.80 17.79 3.15
N ARG A 26 -9.72 18.57 2.57
CA ARG A 26 -11.16 18.53 2.94
C ARG A 26 -11.76 17.14 2.77
N SER A 27 -11.36 16.43 1.72
CA SER A 27 -11.86 15.08 1.42
C SER A 27 -11.40 14.08 2.49
N VAL A 28 -10.11 14.12 2.87
CA VAL A 28 -9.58 13.26 3.95
C VAL A 28 -10.24 13.57 5.29
N ARG A 29 -10.41 14.85 5.65
CA ARG A 29 -11.06 15.22 6.91
C ARG A 29 -12.49 14.70 7.01
N ARG A 30 -13.28 14.83 5.93
CA ARG A 30 -14.63 14.26 5.83
C ARG A 30 -14.63 12.74 5.96
N MET A 31 -13.74 12.06 5.26
CA MET A 31 -13.62 10.60 5.34
C MET A 31 -13.32 10.13 6.77
N LEU A 32 -12.38 10.78 7.46
CA LEU A 32 -12.05 10.46 8.85
C LEU A 32 -13.24 10.71 9.79
N HIS A 33 -13.95 11.83 9.59
CA HIS A 33 -15.14 12.18 10.36
C HIS A 33 -16.25 11.13 10.18
N ASP A 34 -16.56 10.78 8.94
CA ASP A 34 -17.62 9.83 8.61
C ASP A 34 -17.28 8.40 9.06
N PHE A 35 -16.01 7.99 8.90
CA PHE A 35 -15.51 6.75 9.47
C PHE A 35 -15.72 6.71 10.99
N SER A 36 -15.34 7.78 11.68
CA SER A 36 -15.43 7.89 13.14
C SER A 36 -16.90 7.80 13.62
N LEU A 37 -17.83 8.50 12.95
CA LEU A 37 -19.26 8.39 13.24
C LEU A 37 -19.81 6.98 12.96
N LYS A 38 -19.48 6.39 11.81
CA LYS A 38 -19.92 5.03 11.44
C LYS A 38 -19.42 3.96 12.43
N ARG A 39 -18.28 4.20 13.06
CA ARG A 39 -17.70 3.32 14.10
C ARG A 39 -18.27 3.58 15.49
N GLY A 40 -19.08 4.62 15.69
CA GLY A 40 -19.61 5.00 16.99
C GLY A 40 -18.53 5.46 17.97
N MET A 41 -17.45 6.05 17.44
CA MET A 41 -16.33 6.53 18.24
C MET A 41 -16.72 7.77 19.05
N GLU A 42 -16.08 7.98 20.20
CA GLU A 42 -16.17 9.25 20.94
C GLU A 42 -15.52 10.41 20.13
N PRO A 43 -15.75 11.70 20.49
CA PRO A 43 -15.16 12.83 19.77
C PRO A 43 -13.64 12.78 19.63
N THR A 44 -12.96 12.12 20.56
CA THR A 44 -11.56 11.71 20.45
C THR A 44 -11.47 10.25 20.85
N ASP A 45 -11.07 9.39 19.92
CA ASP A 45 -11.01 7.94 20.13
C ASP A 45 -10.02 7.30 19.14
N SER A 46 -9.64 6.05 19.40
CA SER A 46 -8.58 5.35 18.68
C SER A 46 -9.00 3.98 18.18
N VAL A 47 -8.43 3.59 17.04
CA VAL A 47 -8.51 2.21 16.51
C VAL A 47 -7.12 1.72 16.18
N SER A 48 -6.87 0.44 16.39
CA SER A 48 -5.53 -0.13 16.17
C SER A 48 -5.58 -1.45 15.43
N ALA A 49 -4.51 -1.73 14.69
CA ALA A 49 -4.24 -3.04 14.11
C ALA A 49 -2.73 -3.30 14.09
N ALA A 50 -2.37 -4.57 14.03
CA ALA A 50 -1.00 -5.01 13.82
C ALA A 50 -0.97 -6.22 12.89
N ASP A 51 0.17 -6.41 12.25
CA ASP A 51 0.48 -7.59 11.46
C ASP A 51 2.00 -7.85 11.49
N TYR A 52 2.43 -8.96 10.93
CA TYR A 52 3.79 -9.46 11.06
C TYR A 52 4.43 -9.70 9.70
N MET A 53 5.73 -9.43 9.64
CA MET A 53 6.62 -9.86 8.58
C MET A 53 6.90 -11.36 8.69
N ASP A 54 7.44 -11.98 7.64
CA ASP A 54 7.70 -13.44 7.60
C ASP A 54 8.75 -13.89 8.65
N ASP A 55 9.62 -12.99 9.10
CA ASP A 55 10.59 -13.20 10.19
C ASP A 55 10.00 -12.98 11.59
N GLY A 56 8.72 -12.61 11.67
CA GLY A 56 8.02 -12.34 12.93
C GLY A 56 8.11 -10.90 13.42
N THR A 57 8.79 -10.00 12.70
CA THR A 57 8.83 -8.58 13.07
C THR A 57 7.43 -7.96 12.98
N ARG A 58 6.96 -7.34 14.06
CA ARG A 58 5.64 -6.74 14.17
C ARG A 58 5.61 -5.32 13.65
N ILE A 59 4.58 -5.02 12.85
CA ILE A 59 4.20 -3.66 12.43
C ILE A 59 2.86 -3.34 13.07
N ALA A 60 2.79 -2.24 13.83
CA ALA A 60 1.61 -1.85 14.58
C ALA A 60 1.24 -0.40 14.29
N LEU A 61 -0.05 -0.14 14.16
CA LEU A 61 -0.61 1.18 13.94
C LEU A 61 -1.76 1.43 14.90
N THR A 62 -1.73 2.59 15.56
CA THR A 62 -2.88 3.19 16.24
C THR A 62 -3.27 4.47 15.53
N VAL A 63 -4.54 4.57 15.10
CA VAL A 63 -5.10 5.78 14.51
C VAL A 63 -6.02 6.44 15.53
N THR A 64 -5.65 7.62 16.00
CA THR A 64 -6.46 8.46 16.89
C THR A 64 -7.13 9.55 16.07
N ILE A 65 -8.48 9.59 16.06
CA ILE A 65 -9.25 10.59 15.32
C ILE A 65 -9.83 11.60 16.31
N ARG A 66 -9.73 12.90 16.00
CA ARG A 66 -10.31 14.01 16.76
C ARG A 66 -11.29 14.76 15.87
N ARG A 67 -12.60 14.74 16.19
CA ARG A 67 -13.64 15.28 15.31
C ARG A 67 -13.81 16.81 15.29
N GLY A 68 -13.17 17.55 16.20
CA GLY A 68 -13.38 19.02 16.30
C GLY A 68 -14.86 19.40 16.40
N ASN A 69 -15.23 20.60 15.94
CA ASN A 69 -16.64 21.02 15.85
C ASN A 69 -17.36 20.54 14.58
N GLY A 70 -16.67 19.85 13.67
CA GLY A 70 -17.25 19.34 12.45
C GLY A 70 -16.25 18.71 11.47
N PRO A 71 -16.71 18.26 10.29
CA PRO A 71 -15.89 17.49 9.35
C PRO A 71 -14.63 18.22 8.87
N LEU A 72 -14.62 19.56 8.81
CA LEU A 72 -13.48 20.34 8.36
C LEU A 72 -12.44 20.62 9.47
N GLU A 73 -12.79 20.35 10.72
CA GLU A 73 -11.88 20.44 11.87
C GLU A 73 -11.35 19.07 12.30
N THR A 74 -11.80 18.00 11.64
CA THR A 74 -11.39 16.64 11.98
C THR A 74 -9.93 16.40 11.61
N SER A 75 -9.14 15.87 12.54
CA SER A 75 -7.73 15.48 12.33
C SER A 75 -7.47 14.07 12.84
N ALA A 76 -6.34 13.49 12.44
CA ALA A 76 -5.93 12.18 12.92
C ALA A 76 -4.42 12.08 13.18
N ILE A 77 -4.06 11.24 14.15
CA ILE A 77 -2.68 10.80 14.40
C ILE A 77 -2.58 9.33 13.98
N PHE A 78 -1.60 9.02 13.14
CA PHE A 78 -1.22 7.68 12.73
C PHE A 78 0.08 7.32 13.45
N ASP A 79 -0.04 6.61 14.57
CA ASP A 79 1.08 6.28 15.45
C ASP A 79 1.59 4.86 15.18
N PHE A 80 2.81 4.78 14.65
CA PHE A 80 3.55 3.55 14.39
C PHE A 80 4.62 3.24 15.44
N SER A 81 4.69 3.99 16.55
CA SER A 81 5.78 3.90 17.56
C SER A 81 5.89 2.53 18.24
N ASP A 82 4.80 1.75 18.23
CA ASP A 82 4.72 0.38 18.75
C ASP A 82 5.17 -0.69 17.72
N THR A 83 5.74 -0.26 16.59
CA THR A 83 6.43 -1.14 15.64
C THR A 83 7.75 -1.63 16.25
N ASP A 84 8.12 -2.87 15.93
CA ASP A 84 9.33 -3.51 16.43
C ASP A 84 10.61 -2.77 15.99
N PRO A 85 11.74 -2.99 16.69
CA PRO A 85 13.05 -2.45 16.33
C PRO A 85 13.44 -2.76 14.87
N GLU A 86 14.39 -1.97 14.35
CA GLU A 86 15.03 -2.27 13.08
C GLU A 86 15.64 -3.69 13.06
N VAL A 87 15.69 -4.29 11.87
CA VAL A 87 16.17 -5.66 11.69
C VAL A 87 17.56 -5.70 11.07
N ILE A 88 18.33 -6.74 11.40
CA ILE A 88 19.58 -7.09 10.72
C ILE A 88 19.22 -7.75 9.38
N GLY A 89 18.75 -6.93 8.45
CA GLY A 89 18.22 -7.34 7.17
C GLY A 89 17.96 -6.12 6.30
N ASN A 90 17.35 -6.35 5.14
CA ASN A 90 17.10 -5.28 4.17
C ASN A 90 15.64 -4.78 4.15
N THR A 91 14.77 -5.30 5.01
CA THR A 91 13.34 -4.94 5.08
C THR A 91 13.07 -3.69 5.90
N ASN A 92 14.10 -3.02 6.42
CA ASN A 92 13.91 -1.72 7.08
C ASN A 92 13.37 -0.68 6.08
N ALA A 93 12.49 0.21 6.53
CA ALA A 93 11.82 1.18 5.69
C ALA A 93 11.94 2.59 6.30
N PRO A 94 12.51 3.57 5.58
CA PRO A 94 12.55 4.95 6.06
C PRO A 94 11.15 5.52 6.34
N PRO A 95 11.01 6.55 7.20
CA PRO A 95 9.71 7.14 7.55
C PRO A 95 8.89 7.60 6.33
N ALA A 96 9.55 8.04 5.26
CA ALA A 96 8.90 8.43 4.01
C ALA A 96 8.10 7.28 3.35
N VAL A 97 8.49 6.02 3.59
CA VAL A 97 7.77 4.83 3.09
C VAL A 97 6.45 4.65 3.84
N ALA A 98 6.47 4.81 5.18
CA ALA A 98 5.26 4.78 5.99
C ALA A 98 4.30 5.91 5.58
N ALA A 99 4.80 7.13 5.38
CA ALA A 99 4.01 8.24 4.89
C ALA A 99 3.39 7.98 3.51
N SER A 100 4.17 7.43 2.57
CA SER A 100 3.67 7.08 1.24
C SER A 100 2.56 6.03 1.28
N ALA A 101 2.71 5.00 2.12
CA ALA A 101 1.69 3.98 2.34
C ALA A 101 0.40 4.57 2.94
N VAL A 102 0.53 5.49 3.90
CA VAL A 102 -0.63 6.20 4.49
C VAL A 102 -1.37 7.02 3.42
N ILE A 103 -0.67 7.84 2.62
CA ILE A 103 -1.30 8.62 1.54
C ILE A 103 -2.06 7.69 0.57
N TYR A 104 -1.42 6.61 0.14
CA TYR A 104 -2.03 5.63 -0.75
C TYR A 104 -3.32 5.06 -0.15
N CYS A 105 -3.28 4.64 1.12
CA CYS A 105 -4.44 4.09 1.81
C CYS A 105 -5.57 5.11 1.93
N LEU A 106 -5.26 6.35 2.34
CA LEU A 106 -6.25 7.43 2.43
C LEU A 106 -6.94 7.64 1.08
N ARG A 107 -6.18 7.62 -0.02
CA ARG A 107 -6.76 7.68 -1.37
C ARG A 107 -7.67 6.49 -1.69
N CYS A 108 -7.30 5.28 -1.30
CA CYS A 108 -8.12 4.08 -1.52
C CYS A 108 -9.41 4.07 -0.69
N LEU A 109 -9.42 4.72 0.48
CA LEU A 109 -10.58 4.84 1.36
C LEU A 109 -11.56 5.92 0.90
N LEU A 110 -11.11 6.85 0.06
CA LEU A 110 -11.95 7.91 -0.49
C LEU A 110 -12.82 7.39 -1.64
N PRO A 111 -14.03 7.96 -1.82
CA PRO A 111 -14.85 7.68 -2.99
C PRO A 111 -14.12 8.01 -4.30
N ALA A 112 -14.38 7.23 -5.36
CA ALA A 112 -13.66 7.30 -6.64
C ALA A 112 -13.73 8.67 -7.35
N SER A 113 -14.67 9.54 -6.98
CA SER A 113 -14.89 10.87 -7.57
C SER A 113 -14.10 12.00 -6.93
N ASP A 114 -13.46 11.80 -5.77
CA ASP A 114 -13.22 12.92 -4.86
C ASP A 114 -11.75 13.39 -4.75
N LEU A 115 -10.76 12.71 -5.35
CA LEU A 115 -9.35 13.02 -5.02
C LEU A 115 -8.28 12.93 -6.13
N PRO A 116 -7.56 14.03 -6.42
CA PRO A 116 -6.21 13.98 -7.00
C PRO A 116 -5.15 13.64 -5.92
N LEU A 117 -4.33 12.62 -6.16
CA LEU A 117 -3.25 12.18 -5.24
C LEU A 117 -2.19 13.28 -5.05
N ASN A 118 -2.13 13.90 -3.86
CA ASN A 118 -1.15 14.94 -3.52
C ASN A 118 -0.96 15.09 -2.00
N GLN A 119 0.02 15.92 -1.58
CA GLN A 119 0.40 16.15 -0.18
C GLN A 119 -0.72 16.73 0.70
N GLY A 120 -1.73 17.39 0.12
CA GLY A 120 -2.91 17.86 0.84
C GLY A 120 -3.65 16.75 1.58
N CYS A 121 -3.51 15.48 1.15
CA CYS A 121 -4.06 14.33 1.88
C CYS A 121 -3.46 14.16 3.29
N LEU A 122 -2.23 14.63 3.52
CA LEU A 122 -1.55 14.55 4.81
C LEU A 122 -1.74 15.80 5.66
N ALA A 123 -2.27 16.90 5.13
CA ALA A 123 -2.49 18.12 5.90
C ALA A 123 -3.29 17.90 7.22
N PRO A 124 -4.31 17.01 7.30
CA PRO A 124 -5.02 16.74 8.54
C PRO A 124 -4.47 15.54 9.33
N VAL A 125 -3.35 14.96 8.89
CA VAL A 125 -2.80 13.71 9.40
C VAL A 125 -1.38 13.91 9.91
N GLU A 126 -1.19 13.65 11.19
CA GLU A 126 0.13 13.52 11.80
C GLU A 126 0.56 12.05 11.73
N ILE A 127 1.80 11.78 11.30
CA ILE A 127 2.36 10.42 11.27
C ILE A 127 3.52 10.39 12.25
N ILE A 128 3.45 9.49 13.23
CA ILE A 128 4.45 9.34 14.28
C ILE A 128 5.16 7.99 14.10
N THR A 129 6.48 8.03 14.10
CA THR A 129 7.36 6.86 14.17
C THR A 129 8.30 7.01 15.37
N ARG A 130 8.86 5.89 15.83
CA ARG A 130 9.88 5.87 16.88
C ARG A 130 11.25 5.57 16.26
N PRO A 131 12.28 6.42 16.47
CA PRO A 131 13.63 6.14 15.99
C PRO A 131 14.15 4.76 16.44
N GLY A 132 14.90 4.10 15.57
CA GLY A 132 15.43 2.74 15.79
C GLY A 132 14.39 1.63 15.59
N THR A 133 13.29 1.90 14.88
CA THR A 133 12.28 0.88 14.51
C THR A 133 12.38 0.48 13.05
N LEU A 134 11.67 -0.59 12.67
CA LEU A 134 11.56 -1.00 11.27
C LEU A 134 11.10 0.13 10.34
N LEU A 135 10.29 1.07 10.83
CA LEU A 135 9.74 2.19 10.04
C LEU A 135 10.46 3.53 10.25
N ASP A 136 11.49 3.55 11.09
CA ASP A 136 12.38 4.69 11.32
C ASP A 136 13.76 4.17 11.74
N PRO A 137 14.46 3.48 10.80
CA PRO A 137 15.70 2.80 11.11
C PRO A 137 16.86 3.79 11.18
N SER A 138 17.97 3.34 11.76
CA SER A 138 19.24 4.03 11.74
C SER A 138 19.77 4.21 10.32
N ALA A 139 20.63 5.22 10.11
CA ALA A 139 21.22 5.52 8.80
C ALA A 139 22.10 4.39 8.23
N HIS A 140 22.45 3.39 9.04
CA HIS A 140 23.29 2.26 8.65
C HIS A 140 22.47 1.01 8.28
N ALA A 141 21.17 1.00 8.56
CA ALA A 141 20.31 -0.12 8.22
C ALA A 141 20.12 -0.26 6.71
N ALA A 142 20.09 -1.49 6.21
CA ALA A 142 19.78 -1.75 4.81
C ALA A 142 18.27 -1.61 4.57
N VAL A 143 17.89 -0.90 3.50
CA VAL A 143 16.49 -0.49 3.24
C VAL A 143 15.90 -0.95 1.90
N VAL A 144 16.65 -1.70 1.09
CA VAL A 144 16.20 -2.05 -0.29
C VAL A 144 14.89 -2.87 -0.29
N GLY A 145 14.71 -3.74 0.70
CA GLY A 145 13.50 -4.53 0.94
C GLY A 145 12.33 -3.72 1.52
N GLY A 146 12.58 -2.54 2.11
CA GLY A 146 11.56 -1.71 2.74
C GLY A 146 10.48 -1.22 1.78
N ASN A 147 10.89 -0.77 0.59
CA ASN A 147 9.97 -0.27 -0.45
C ASN A 147 9.10 -1.36 -1.06
N VAL A 148 9.50 -2.62 -0.91
CA VAL A 148 8.91 -3.73 -1.66
C VAL A 148 8.13 -4.71 -0.77
N LEU A 149 8.68 -5.07 0.38
CA LEU A 149 8.05 -5.99 1.33
C LEU A 149 7.31 -5.20 2.42
N THR A 150 8.03 -4.31 3.10
CA THR A 150 7.52 -3.64 4.30
C THR A 150 6.42 -2.63 3.98
N SER A 151 6.57 -1.84 2.91
CA SER A 151 5.54 -0.92 2.42
C SER A 151 4.20 -1.61 2.14
N GLN A 152 4.25 -2.81 1.57
CA GLN A 152 3.08 -3.63 1.29
C GLN A 152 2.39 -4.06 2.59
N ARG A 153 3.17 -4.52 3.58
CA ARG A 153 2.64 -4.90 4.89
C ARG A 153 2.09 -3.70 5.67
N VAL A 154 2.75 -2.54 5.61
CA VAL A 154 2.25 -1.29 6.21
C VAL A 154 0.90 -0.93 5.59
N THR A 155 0.76 -1.07 4.27
CA THR A 155 -0.51 -0.84 3.58
C THR A 155 -1.62 -1.76 4.11
N ASP A 156 -1.34 -3.06 4.24
CA ASP A 156 -2.30 -4.01 4.81
C ASP A 156 -2.69 -3.64 6.25
N VAL A 157 -1.72 -3.23 7.08
CA VAL A 157 -1.97 -2.78 8.47
C VAL A 157 -2.87 -1.54 8.50
N VAL A 158 -2.59 -0.53 7.66
CA VAL A 158 -3.42 0.69 7.57
C VAL A 158 -4.84 0.34 7.14
N LEU A 159 -5.01 -0.39 6.03
CA LEU A 159 -6.35 -0.78 5.53
C LEU A 159 -7.10 -1.66 6.53
N ARG A 160 -6.40 -2.50 7.29
CA ARG A 160 -6.95 -3.31 8.38
C ARG A 160 -7.43 -2.45 9.54
N THR A 161 -6.70 -1.40 9.93
CA THR A 161 -7.13 -0.45 10.98
C THR A 161 -8.47 0.20 10.62
N PHE A 162 -8.67 0.53 9.34
CA PHE A 162 -9.95 1.05 8.82
C PHE A 162 -10.99 -0.03 8.48
N ARG A 163 -10.66 -1.33 8.64
CA ARG A 163 -11.50 -2.48 8.29
C ARG A 163 -12.01 -2.42 6.83
N ALA A 164 -11.17 -1.92 5.93
CA ALA A 164 -11.56 -1.64 4.55
C ALA A 164 -11.63 -2.90 3.68
N CYS A 165 -10.64 -3.78 3.82
CA CYS A 165 -10.55 -5.05 3.11
C CYS A 165 -9.71 -6.06 3.92
N ALA A 166 -9.74 -7.33 3.49
CA ALA A 166 -8.74 -8.31 3.90
C ALA A 166 -7.37 -7.95 3.32
N ALA A 167 -6.30 -8.44 3.94
CA ALA A 167 -4.95 -8.29 3.42
C ALA A 167 -4.84 -8.90 2.01
N SER A 168 -4.07 -8.23 1.16
CA SER A 168 -3.72 -8.74 -0.17
C SER A 168 -2.48 -9.66 -0.06
N ASN A 169 -1.78 -9.87 -1.17
CA ASN A 169 -0.43 -10.41 -1.08
C ASN A 169 0.44 -9.38 -0.35
N GLY A 170 0.75 -9.65 0.92
CA GLY A 170 1.50 -8.78 1.82
C GLY A 170 3.00 -8.67 1.50
N CYS A 171 3.38 -8.93 0.25
CA CYS A 171 4.72 -8.76 -0.30
C CYS A 171 4.63 -8.37 -1.78
N MET A 172 5.46 -7.44 -2.24
CA MET A 172 5.80 -7.34 -3.66
C MET A 172 6.79 -8.45 -4.00
N GLY A 173 6.29 -9.58 -4.50
CA GLY A 173 7.13 -10.73 -4.83
C GLY A 173 8.09 -10.40 -5.97
N ASN A 174 9.40 -10.36 -5.70
CA ASN A 174 10.40 -10.01 -6.70
C ASN A 174 11.15 -11.25 -7.18
N LEU A 175 11.29 -11.39 -8.49
CA LEU A 175 12.20 -12.32 -9.14
C LEU A 175 13.34 -11.51 -9.73
N ALA A 176 14.54 -11.69 -9.18
CA ALA A 176 15.75 -11.08 -9.70
C ALA A 176 16.80 -12.16 -9.99
N PHE A 177 17.50 -12.03 -11.10
CA PHE A 177 18.67 -12.84 -11.45
C PHE A 177 19.58 -12.06 -12.38
N GLY A 178 20.86 -12.44 -12.42
CA GLY A 178 21.85 -11.72 -13.21
C GLY A 178 23.27 -12.09 -12.84
N ASP A 179 24.22 -11.42 -13.49
CA ASP A 179 25.66 -11.46 -13.23
C ASP A 179 26.26 -10.05 -13.37
N ALA A 180 27.58 -9.94 -13.57
CA ALA A 180 28.27 -8.66 -13.71
C ALA A 180 27.88 -7.87 -14.98
N THR A 181 27.24 -8.51 -15.95
CA THR A 181 26.92 -7.96 -17.28
C THR A 181 25.43 -7.88 -17.57
N LEU A 182 24.60 -8.61 -16.82
CA LEU A 182 23.17 -8.74 -17.04
C LEU A 182 22.39 -8.69 -15.73
N GLY A 183 21.28 -7.97 -15.70
CA GLY A 183 20.32 -7.97 -14.59
C GLY A 183 18.89 -8.06 -15.09
N TYR A 184 18.12 -8.98 -14.52
CA TYR A 184 16.69 -9.09 -14.68
C TYR A 184 16.00 -8.86 -13.34
N TYR A 185 14.89 -8.11 -13.37
CA TYR A 185 14.04 -7.86 -12.22
C TYR A 185 12.58 -7.86 -12.68
N GLU A 186 11.75 -8.65 -12.00
CA GLU A 186 10.34 -8.79 -12.30
C GLU A 186 9.52 -8.87 -11.02
N THR A 187 8.33 -8.32 -11.08
CA THR A 187 7.37 -8.35 -9.98
C THR A 187 6.31 -9.41 -10.28
N ILE A 188 6.10 -10.31 -9.35
CA ILE A 188 5.20 -11.43 -9.48
C ILE A 188 3.87 -11.10 -8.81
N ALA A 189 2.81 -11.11 -9.62
CA ALA A 189 1.45 -10.81 -9.18
C ALA A 189 0.96 -11.77 -8.08
N GLY A 190 0.06 -11.27 -7.23
CA GLY A 190 -0.43 -11.94 -6.04
C GLY A 190 -1.94 -12.18 -6.04
N GLY A 191 -2.53 -12.20 -4.85
CA GLY A 191 -3.98 -12.15 -4.66
C GLY A 191 -4.37 -10.79 -4.06
N ALA A 192 -5.51 -10.25 -4.47
CA ALA A 192 -6.10 -9.08 -3.85
C ALA A 192 -7.06 -9.47 -2.73
N GLY A 193 -7.06 -8.69 -1.66
CA GLY A 193 -7.98 -8.85 -0.54
C GLY A 193 -9.46 -8.71 -0.95
N ALA A 194 -10.31 -9.56 -0.39
CA ALA A 194 -11.76 -9.39 -0.45
C ALA A 194 -12.21 -8.24 0.45
N GLY A 195 -13.38 -7.66 0.21
CA GLY A 195 -13.93 -6.62 1.08
C GLY A 195 -15.46 -6.60 1.08
N PRO A 196 -16.08 -5.57 1.68
CA PRO A 196 -17.53 -5.49 1.84
C PRO A 196 -18.28 -5.49 0.49
N GLY A 197 -18.72 -6.68 0.06
CA GLY A 197 -19.50 -6.85 -1.18
C GLY A 197 -18.68 -7.23 -2.41
N TRP A 198 -17.40 -7.58 -2.28
CA TRP A 198 -16.59 -8.14 -3.37
C TRP A 198 -15.69 -9.29 -2.93
N ASN A 199 -15.43 -10.21 -3.86
CA ASN A 199 -14.41 -11.25 -3.66
C ASN A 199 -13.03 -10.70 -4.05
N GLY A 200 -11.98 -11.28 -3.47
CA GLY A 200 -10.61 -11.00 -3.89
C GLY A 200 -10.34 -11.42 -5.35
N ALA A 201 -9.31 -10.84 -5.96
CA ALA A 201 -8.87 -11.16 -7.30
C ALA A 201 -7.60 -12.05 -7.27
N SER A 202 -7.41 -12.88 -8.27
CA SER A 202 -6.24 -13.74 -8.43
C SER A 202 -5.34 -13.24 -9.54
N GLY A 203 -4.03 -13.27 -9.34
CA GLY A 203 -3.02 -13.01 -10.37
C GLY A 203 -2.89 -11.53 -10.71
N VAL A 204 -3.13 -10.66 -9.73
CA VAL A 204 -3.09 -9.20 -9.93
C VAL A 204 -2.00 -8.57 -9.05
N HIS A 205 -1.37 -7.54 -9.59
CA HIS A 205 -0.55 -6.61 -8.82
C HIS A 205 -1.47 -5.74 -7.97
N THR A 206 -1.13 -5.61 -6.69
CA THR A 206 -1.94 -4.93 -5.67
C THR A 206 -1.09 -3.96 -4.88
N HIS A 207 -1.68 -2.84 -4.48
CA HIS A 207 -1.08 -1.86 -3.58
C HIS A 207 0.24 -1.27 -4.10
N MET A 208 1.38 -1.61 -3.50
CA MET A 208 2.68 -1.02 -3.82
C MET A 208 3.31 -1.58 -5.10
N THR A 209 2.50 -2.24 -5.94
CA THR A 209 2.87 -2.76 -7.25
C THR A 209 2.00 -2.13 -8.35
N ASN A 210 2.63 -1.57 -9.38
CA ASN A 210 1.94 -0.98 -10.55
C ASN A 210 2.65 -1.35 -11.86
N THR A 211 2.96 -2.62 -12.00
CA THR A 211 3.70 -3.20 -13.12
C THR A 211 2.81 -4.18 -13.87
N ARG A 212 3.16 -4.45 -15.12
CA ARG A 212 2.65 -5.60 -15.87
C ARG A 212 3.77 -6.60 -16.00
N ILE A 213 3.42 -7.88 -16.00
CA ILE A 213 4.42 -8.91 -16.18
C ILE A 213 4.96 -8.91 -17.61
N THR A 214 6.26 -9.19 -17.76
CA THR A 214 6.89 -9.44 -19.06
C THR A 214 6.35 -10.72 -19.69
N ASP A 215 6.06 -10.68 -21.00
CA ASP A 215 5.65 -11.87 -21.73
C ASP A 215 6.75 -12.95 -21.68
N PRO A 216 6.40 -14.23 -21.46
CA PRO A 216 7.37 -15.32 -21.41
C PRO A 216 8.30 -15.40 -22.62
N GLU A 217 7.78 -15.16 -23.83
CA GLU A 217 8.55 -15.20 -25.07
C GLU A 217 9.60 -14.10 -25.12
N ILE A 218 9.28 -12.90 -24.62
CA ILE A 218 10.21 -11.79 -24.50
C ILE A 218 11.29 -12.13 -23.46
N LEU A 219 10.90 -12.67 -22.29
CA LEU A 219 11.86 -13.12 -21.28
C LEU A 219 12.87 -14.13 -21.86
N GLU A 220 12.41 -15.15 -22.57
CA GLU A 220 13.31 -16.18 -23.13
C GLU A 220 14.12 -15.71 -24.35
N THR A 221 13.67 -14.64 -25.02
CA THR A 221 14.40 -14.05 -26.16
C THR A 221 15.58 -13.21 -25.68
N TYR A 222 15.38 -12.41 -24.63
CA TYR A 222 16.39 -11.46 -24.16
C TYR A 222 17.32 -12.02 -23.07
N PHE A 223 16.91 -13.07 -22.36
CA PHE A 223 17.66 -13.61 -21.23
C PHE A 223 17.98 -15.11 -21.41
N PRO A 224 19.15 -15.60 -20.93
CA PRO A 224 19.60 -16.98 -21.10
C PRO A 224 18.87 -17.97 -20.16
N VAL A 225 17.54 -17.85 -20.06
CA VAL A 225 16.67 -18.63 -19.18
C VAL A 225 15.53 -19.26 -19.97
N VAL A 226 15.00 -20.37 -19.47
CA VAL A 226 13.73 -20.95 -19.94
C VAL A 226 12.73 -20.93 -18.80
N LEU A 227 11.53 -20.38 -19.06
CA LEU A 227 10.42 -20.36 -18.15
C LEU A 227 9.69 -21.71 -18.21
N ARG A 228 9.81 -22.52 -17.16
CA ARG A 228 9.20 -23.87 -17.15
C ARG A 228 7.72 -23.85 -16.82
N ALA A 229 7.29 -22.92 -15.99
CA ALA A 229 5.92 -22.80 -15.55
C ALA A 229 5.66 -21.37 -15.07
N PHE A 230 4.50 -20.86 -15.44
CA PHE A 230 3.94 -19.62 -14.94
C PHE A 230 2.42 -19.78 -14.83
N GLY A 231 1.87 -19.55 -13.64
CA GLY A 231 0.45 -19.77 -13.40
C GLY A 231 0.05 -19.62 -11.96
N LEU A 232 -1.26 -19.60 -11.73
CA LEU A 232 -1.84 -19.40 -10.41
C LEU A 232 -1.66 -20.66 -9.54
N ARG A 233 -1.18 -20.51 -8.29
CA ARG A 233 -1.16 -21.61 -7.32
C ARG A 233 -2.52 -21.80 -6.67
N LEU A 234 -3.23 -22.82 -7.15
CA LEU A 234 -4.52 -23.23 -6.59
C LEU A 234 -4.45 -23.45 -5.06
N GLY A 235 -5.51 -23.03 -4.37
CA GLY A 235 -5.69 -23.23 -2.93
C GLY A 235 -4.97 -22.25 -1.99
N SER A 236 -4.19 -21.28 -2.49
CA SER A 236 -3.27 -20.48 -1.65
C SER A 236 -3.83 -19.23 -0.94
N GLY A 237 -5.00 -18.73 -1.31
CA GLY A 237 -5.59 -17.51 -0.76
C GLY A 237 -6.29 -17.73 0.58
N GLY A 238 -6.60 -16.64 1.26
CA GLY A 238 -7.23 -16.65 2.58
C GLY A 238 -8.67 -17.18 2.56
N GLN A 239 -9.05 -17.90 3.62
CA GLN A 239 -10.44 -18.31 3.87
C GLN A 239 -11.24 -17.11 4.38
N GLY A 240 -12.46 -16.92 3.86
CA GLY A 240 -13.33 -15.81 4.25
C GLY A 240 -14.79 -16.10 3.88
N LYS A 241 -15.71 -15.27 4.37
CA LYS A 241 -17.13 -15.40 4.03
C LYS A 241 -17.32 -15.09 2.53
N PRO A 242 -17.99 -15.98 1.77
CA PRO A 242 -18.27 -15.71 0.36
C PRO A 242 -19.25 -14.55 0.22
N ASN A 243 -19.08 -13.74 -0.82
CA ASN A 243 -20.01 -12.67 -1.15
C ASN A 243 -21.38 -13.25 -1.60
N PRO A 244 -22.49 -12.91 -0.93
CA PRO A 244 -23.82 -13.41 -1.30
C PRO A 244 -24.29 -12.93 -2.69
N ASN A 245 -23.72 -11.85 -3.22
CA ASN A 245 -24.10 -11.30 -4.54
C ASN A 245 -23.29 -11.89 -5.71
N THR A 246 -22.40 -12.86 -5.47
CA THR A 246 -21.69 -13.58 -6.54
C THR A 246 -22.27 -14.99 -6.74
N GLN A 247 -22.85 -15.24 -7.92
CA GLN A 247 -23.38 -16.56 -8.32
C GLN A 247 -22.30 -17.64 -8.52
N THR A 248 -21.02 -17.25 -8.51
CA THR A 248 -19.88 -18.16 -8.62
C THR A 248 -19.10 -18.23 -7.31
N ARG A 249 -19.05 -19.43 -6.71
CA ARG A 249 -18.02 -19.79 -5.71
C ARG A 249 -16.67 -19.82 -6.43
N THR A 250 -15.99 -18.69 -6.53
CA THR A 250 -14.65 -18.64 -7.11
C THR A 250 -13.65 -19.23 -6.11
N ARG A 251 -13.50 -20.56 -6.12
CA ARG A 251 -12.39 -21.27 -5.46
C ARG A 251 -11.19 -21.24 -6.39
N THR A 252 -10.54 -20.09 -6.50
CA THR A 252 -9.28 -19.95 -7.23
C THR A 252 -8.47 -18.84 -6.59
N ARG A 253 -7.18 -19.11 -6.41
CA ARG A 253 -6.32 -18.50 -5.39
C ARG A 253 -4.88 -18.46 -5.90
N THR A 254 -4.06 -17.52 -5.46
CA THR A 254 -2.73 -17.22 -6.04
C THR A 254 -1.54 -17.19 -5.08
N ARG A 255 -0.47 -17.86 -5.51
CA ARG A 255 0.94 -17.48 -5.33
C ARG A 255 1.67 -18.05 -6.55
N THR A 256 2.13 -17.22 -7.45
CA THR A 256 2.66 -17.68 -8.74
C THR A 256 3.94 -18.48 -8.52
N ARG A 257 4.06 -19.65 -9.15
CA ARG A 257 5.27 -20.49 -9.06
C ARG A 257 6.07 -20.29 -10.34
N THR A 258 7.16 -19.55 -10.26
CA THR A 258 8.12 -19.43 -11.36
C THR A 258 9.23 -20.45 -11.14
N ARG A 259 9.51 -21.29 -12.13
CA ARG A 259 10.72 -22.13 -12.18
C ARG A 259 11.50 -21.78 -13.44
N THR A 260 12.65 -21.18 -13.27
CA THR A 260 13.61 -20.90 -14.34
C THR A 260 14.77 -21.88 -14.25
N ARG A 261 15.34 -22.25 -15.40
CA ARG A 261 16.63 -22.96 -15.49
C ARG A 261 17.50 -22.20 -16.49
N THR A 262 18.77 -22.00 -16.18
CA THR A 262 19.76 -21.44 -17.09
C THR A 262 19.91 -22.35 -18.31
N ARG A 263 19.93 -21.78 -19.51
CA ARG A 263 20.36 -22.51 -20.72
C ARG A 263 21.88 -22.73 -20.60
N THR A 264 22.27 -23.98 -20.33
CA THR A 264 23.64 -24.48 -20.52
C THR A 264 23.76 -25.04 -21.92
#